data_AF-A0A9P8J275-F1
#
_entry.id   AF-A0A9P8J275-F1
#
_cell.length_a   1.000
_cell.length_b   1.000
_cell.length_c   1.000
_cell.angle_alpha   90.00
_cell.angle_beta   90.00
_cell.angle_gamma   90.00
#
_symmetry.space_group_name_H-M   'P 1'
#
loop_
_entity.id
_entity.type
_entity.pdbx_description
1 polymer ?
#
loop_
_entity_poly.entity_id
_entity_poly.type
_entity_poly.pdbx_seq_one_letter_code
_entity_poly.pdbx_strand_id
1 'polypeptide(L)'
;MSARQPRFNQHTLIDTTPLPDDIPKVQEVGASSAPLLSASFFIGARCKTYNDDYMMCKAEANGKGELDCLKEGRKVTRCAASV
;
A
#
# COMPACT_ATOMS: atom_id res chain seq x y z
N MET A 1 -8.63 -9.82 -2.00
CA MET A 1 -8.64 -10.14 -3.45
C MET A 1 -8.38 -11.63 -3.61
N SER A 2 -9.13 -12.32 -4.47
CA SER A 2 -8.88 -13.75 -4.73
C SER A 2 -7.48 -13.90 -5.31
N ALA A 3 -6.59 -14.66 -4.65
CA ALA A 3 -5.24 -14.91 -5.13
C ALA A 3 -5.18 -15.81 -6.39
N ARG A 4 -6.34 -16.10 -7.01
CA ARG A 4 -6.50 -17.05 -8.10
C ARG A 4 -6.69 -16.32 -9.42
N GLN A 5 -6.03 -16.79 -10.46
CA GLN A 5 -6.23 -16.28 -11.82
C GLN A 5 -7.67 -16.52 -12.28
N PRO A 6 -8.33 -15.51 -12.86
CA PRO A 6 -9.67 -15.68 -13.40
C PRO A 6 -9.63 -16.59 -14.64
N ARG A 7 -10.60 -17.51 -14.74
CA ARG A 7 -10.68 -18.50 -15.83
C ARG A 7 -11.84 -18.26 -16.79
N PHE A 8 -12.78 -17.38 -16.43
CA PHE A 8 -13.98 -17.06 -17.20
C PHE A 8 -14.00 -15.57 -17.57
N ASN A 9 -14.86 -15.18 -18.52
CA ASN A 9 -15.09 -13.79 -18.89
C ASN A 9 -15.49 -12.97 -17.65
N GLN A 10 -14.68 -11.97 -17.32
CA GLN A 10 -14.93 -11.05 -16.21
C GLN A 10 -15.31 -9.67 -16.73
N HIS A 11 -16.26 -9.04 -16.07
CA HIS A 11 -16.50 -7.61 -16.20
C HIS A 11 -15.77 -6.88 -15.07
N THR A 12 -15.19 -5.72 -15.38
CA THR A 12 -14.56 -4.86 -14.36
C THR A 12 -15.66 -4.04 -13.68
N LEU A 13 -15.95 -4.36 -12.42
CA LEU A 13 -16.81 -3.53 -11.57
C LEU A 13 -15.93 -2.58 -10.78
N ILE A 14 -16.16 -1.28 -10.92
CA ILE A 14 -15.44 -0.22 -10.20
C ILE A 14 -16.39 0.36 -9.18
N ASP A 15 -15.99 0.32 -7.91
CA ASP A 15 -16.70 1.03 -6.84
C ASP A 15 -16.25 2.50 -6.82
N THR A 16 -17.21 3.40 -6.79
CA THR A 16 -16.98 4.86 -6.76
C THR A 16 -17.14 5.46 -5.37
N THR A 17 -17.35 4.62 -4.34
CA THR A 17 -17.44 5.08 -2.95
C THR A 17 -16.15 5.77 -2.50
N PRO A 18 -16.23 7.01 -1.98
CA PRO A 18 -15.07 7.71 -1.47
C PRO A 18 -14.62 7.11 -0.13
N LEU A 19 -13.35 7.34 0.22
CA LEU A 19 -12.82 6.95 1.53
C LEU A 19 -13.56 7.70 2.66
N PRO A 20 -13.91 7.04 3.79
CA PRO A 20 -14.51 7.70 4.94
C PRO A 20 -13.68 8.86 5.47
N ASP A 21 -14.35 9.92 5.94
CA ASP A 21 -13.69 11.17 6.37
C ASP A 21 -12.81 11.01 7.62
N ASP A 22 -13.06 9.97 8.44
CA ASP A 22 -12.24 9.64 9.62
C ASP A 22 -10.80 9.24 9.26
N ILE A 23 -10.55 8.86 8.01
CA ILE A 23 -9.23 8.43 7.53
C ILE A 23 -8.61 9.56 6.71
N PRO A 24 -7.56 10.24 7.22
CA PRO A 24 -6.92 11.31 6.47
C PRO A 24 -6.32 10.81 5.16
N LYS A 25 -6.65 11.52 4.08
CA LYS A 25 -6.22 11.26 2.70
C LYS A 25 -4.70 11.36 2.57
N VAL A 26 -4.13 10.55 1.68
CA VAL A 26 -2.69 10.56 1.36
C VAL A 26 -2.50 10.61 -0.15
N GLN A 27 -1.42 11.27 -0.57
CA GLN A 27 -1.01 11.31 -1.96
C GLN A 27 -0.39 9.95 -2.34
N GLU A 28 -0.95 9.32 -3.37
CA GLU A 28 -0.41 8.07 -3.91
C GLU A 28 0.90 8.30 -4.67
N VAL A 29 1.73 7.25 -4.75
CA VAL A 29 3.11 7.30 -5.28
C VAL A 29 3.16 7.68 -6.77
N GLY A 30 2.14 7.34 -7.56
CA GLY A 30 2.00 7.82 -8.94
C GLY A 30 3.04 7.32 -9.95
N ALA A 31 3.88 6.35 -9.60
CA ALA A 31 4.93 5.82 -10.47
C ALA A 31 4.54 4.48 -11.12
N SER A 32 5.00 4.26 -12.35
CA SER A 32 4.81 2.99 -13.08
C SER A 32 5.84 1.93 -12.66
N SER A 33 5.68 0.69 -13.14
CA SER A 33 6.51 -0.44 -12.72
C SER A 33 8.02 -0.24 -12.99
N ALA A 34 8.39 0.33 -14.13
CA ALA A 34 9.79 0.56 -14.50
C ALA A 34 10.53 1.55 -13.56
N PRO A 35 10.04 2.79 -13.32
CA PRO A 35 10.69 3.72 -12.41
C PRO A 35 10.70 3.20 -10.96
N LEU A 36 9.61 2.56 -10.51
CA LEU A 36 9.57 1.96 -9.17
C LEU A 36 10.62 0.87 -8.99
N LEU A 37 10.82 0.02 -10.01
CA LEU A 37 11.84 -1.03 -9.97
C LEU A 37 13.24 -0.41 -9.92
N SER A 38 13.50 0.63 -10.72
CA SER A 38 14.78 1.33 -10.71
C SER A 38 15.09 2.04 -9.38
N ALA A 39 14.07 2.56 -8.71
CA ALA A 39 14.19 3.27 -7.43
C ALA A 39 14.13 2.37 -6.20
N SER A 40 13.82 1.07 -6.37
CA SER A 40 13.52 0.13 -5.29
C SER A 40 14.59 0.05 -4.21
N PHE A 41 15.88 0.05 -4.59
CA PHE A 41 17.00 0.02 -3.65
C PHE A 41 17.10 1.31 -2.82
N PHE A 42 16.84 2.47 -3.41
CA PHE A 42 16.89 3.76 -2.71
C PHE A 42 15.71 3.93 -1.75
N ILE A 43 14.51 3.50 -2.19
CA ILE A 43 13.32 3.44 -1.33
C ILE A 43 13.57 2.49 -0.16
N GLY A 44 14.14 1.31 -0.42
CA GLY A 44 14.48 0.34 0.61
C GLY A 44 15.49 0.85 1.64
N ALA A 45 16.51 1.61 1.21
CA ALA A 45 17.51 2.17 2.11
C ALA A 45 16.94 3.28 3.01
N ARG A 46 16.11 4.18 2.46
CA ARG A 46 15.56 5.32 3.21
C ARG A 46 14.35 4.92 4.07
N CYS A 47 13.47 4.09 3.53
CA CYS A 47 12.18 3.79 4.14
C CYS A 47 12.16 2.48 4.93
N LYS A 48 13.34 1.88 5.18
CA LYS A 48 13.48 0.58 5.87
C LYS A 48 12.66 0.50 7.16
N THR A 49 12.84 1.47 8.06
CA THR A 49 12.15 1.47 9.37
C THR A 49 10.64 1.51 9.24
N TYR A 50 10.12 2.32 8.31
CA TYR A 50 8.67 2.43 8.09
C TYR A 50 8.07 1.17 7.45
N ASN A 51 8.82 0.55 6.52
CA ASN A 51 8.40 -0.68 5.87
C ASN A 51 8.37 -1.83 6.89
N ASP A 52 9.40 -1.94 7.72
CA ASP A 52 9.50 -2.97 8.75
C ASP A 52 8.39 -2.80 9.81
N ASP A 53 8.12 -1.57 10.26
CA ASP A 53 7.01 -1.26 11.18
C ASP A 53 5.64 -1.65 10.61
N TYR A 54 5.39 -1.39 9.32
CA TYR A 54 4.14 -1.78 8.67
C TYR A 54 3.98 -3.29 8.61
N MET A 55 5.06 -4.02 8.30
CA MET A 55 5.04 -5.48 8.25
C MET A 55 4.87 -6.09 9.65
N MET A 56 5.47 -5.49 10.67
CA MET A 56 5.30 -5.91 12.07
C MET A 56 3.86 -5.70 12.53
N CYS A 57 3.29 -4.51 12.31
CA CYS A 57 1.88 -4.22 12.62
C CYS A 57 0.95 -5.23 11.94
N LYS A 58 1.18 -5.51 10.65
CA LYS A 58 0.36 -6.46 9.89
C LYS A 58 0.43 -7.88 10.45
N ALA A 59 1.59 -8.31 10.93
CA ALA A 59 1.77 -9.61 11.55
C ALA A 59 1.06 -9.71 12.90
N GLU A 60 1.12 -8.66 13.73
CA GLU A 60 0.49 -8.61 15.05
C GLU A 60 -1.04 -8.49 15.00
N ALA A 61 -1.58 -7.86 13.95
CA ALA A 61 -3.01 -7.61 13.80
C ALA A 61 -3.86 -8.86 13.47
N ASN A 62 -3.26 -10.06 13.37
CA ASN A 62 -3.96 -11.35 13.27
C ASN A 62 -5.14 -11.36 12.26
N GLY A 63 -4.91 -10.85 11.05
CA GLY A 63 -5.93 -10.79 9.99
C GLY A 63 -6.75 -9.49 9.92
N LYS A 64 -6.45 -8.51 10.78
CA LYS A 64 -7.03 -7.15 10.73
C LYS A 64 -6.03 -6.09 10.25
N GLY A 65 -4.90 -6.52 9.69
CA GLY A 65 -3.82 -5.60 9.29
C GLY A 65 -4.24 -4.55 8.27
N GLU A 66 -5.24 -4.83 7.43
CA GLU A 66 -5.78 -3.89 6.44
C GLU A 66 -6.51 -2.70 7.07
N LEU A 67 -7.05 -2.84 8.28
CA LEU A 67 -7.76 -1.77 8.99
C LEU A 67 -6.87 -1.12 10.05
N ASP A 68 -6.15 -1.94 10.82
CA ASP A 68 -5.42 -1.46 11.99
C ASP A 68 -4.12 -0.73 11.60
N CYS A 69 -3.49 -1.09 10.47
CA CYS A 69 -2.18 -0.58 10.06
C CYS A 69 -2.24 0.56 9.03
N LEU A 70 -3.40 1.22 8.87
CA LEU A 70 -3.58 2.33 7.93
C LEU A 70 -2.70 3.54 8.28
N LYS A 71 -2.31 3.70 9.55
CA LYS A 71 -1.43 4.81 9.96
C LYS A 71 0.01 4.59 9.50
N GLU A 72 0.48 3.35 9.58
CA GLU A 72 1.82 2.89 9.24
C GLU A 72 1.97 2.86 7.71
N GLY A 73 0.96 2.34 7.01
CA GLY A 73 0.93 2.34 5.54
C GLY A 73 1.06 3.75 4.94
N ARG A 74 0.45 4.75 5.58
CA ARG A 74 0.59 6.16 5.16
C ARG A 74 1.99 6.73 5.35
N LYS A 75 2.75 6.26 6.35
CA LYS A 75 4.16 6.66 6.52
C LYS A 75 5.02 6.07 5.40
N VAL A 76 4.77 4.81 5.04
CA VAL A 76 5.46 4.12 3.94
C VAL A 76 5.25 4.85 2.62
N THR A 77 4.01 5.16 2.25
CA THR A 77 3.71 5.83 0.97
C THR A 77 4.29 7.25 0.91
N ARG A 78 4.22 8.01 2.00
CA ARG A 78 4.85 9.34 2.08
C ARG A 78 6.38 9.27 1.98
N CYS A 79 7.01 8.28 2.59
CA CYS A 79 8.45 8.09 2.48
C CYS A 79 8.86 7.74 1.05
N ALA A 80 8.13 6.81 0.40
CA ALA A 80 8.39 6.40 -0.98
C ALA A 80 8.22 7.55 -1.98
N ALA A 81 7.23 8.43 -1.77
CA ALA A 81 7.02 9.61 -2.61
C ALA A 81 8.10 10.71 -2.44
N SER A 82 8.92 10.63 -1.39
CA SER A 82 9.97 11.62 -1.10
C SER A 82 11.36 11.27 -1.65
N VAL A 83 11.49 10.10 -2.27
CA VAL A 83 12.71 9.56 -2.90
C VAL A 83 12.61 9.79 -4.40
#